data_AF-A0A8H4S1D9-F1
#
_entry.id   AF-A0A8H4S1D9-F1
#
_cell.length_a   1.000
_cell.length_b   1.000
_cell.length_c   1.000
_cell.angle_alpha   90.00
_cell.angle_beta   90.00
_cell.angle_gamma   90.00
#
_symmetry.space_group_name_H-M   'P 1'
#
loop_
_entity.id
_entity.type
_entity.pdbx_description
1 polymer ?
#
loop_
_entity_poly.entity_id
_entity_poly.type
_entity_poly.pdbx_seq_one_letter_code
_entity_poly.pdbx_strand_id
1 'polypeptide(L)'
;MAPIIHCVRHAQGLHNVCTANHVIQDPLLTDLGHEQCKTLRENFPRHANIDLVTASPLRRTLYTALESFAPVFESKPDLKIIALPDIQETSDVPCDTGSEPSALKEEFKTGVDLDLVEEGWNNKLSGRYVPTNKALKERARAARRWLKARPEKEIVMVTHGGFLHYFTEDWEDSSQYQGTGWSNTEYRTFSFSEEIHTDDLEGYPLDGDNASLEETIDSRQRRGKTGAMPSREEQKTLYKKGTQGWDDQGLQMSTADREAAKVTGGEEVNGVRV
;
A
#
# COMPACT_ATOMS: atom_id res chain seq x y z
N MET A 1 3.05 2.32 -23.83
CA MET A 1 2.64 3.38 -22.88
C MET A 1 2.76 2.79 -21.49
N ALA A 2 3.11 3.59 -20.49
CA ALA A 2 3.16 3.10 -19.12
C ALA A 2 1.73 2.74 -18.62
N PRO A 3 1.58 1.76 -17.72
CA PRO A 3 0.26 1.35 -17.24
C PRO A 3 -0.40 2.43 -16.35
N ILE A 4 -1.72 2.44 -16.32
CA ILE A 4 -2.51 3.13 -15.29
C ILE A 4 -2.54 2.25 -14.04
N ILE A 5 -2.32 2.83 -12.86
CA ILE A 5 -2.29 2.11 -11.60
C ILE A 5 -3.51 2.49 -10.74
N HIS A 6 -4.28 1.50 -10.33
CA HIS A 6 -5.34 1.61 -9.34
C HIS A 6 -4.80 1.14 -7.99
N CYS A 7 -4.36 2.09 -7.16
CA CYS A 7 -3.86 1.84 -5.82
C CYS A 7 -5.02 1.65 -4.85
N VAL A 8 -4.99 0.59 -4.05
CA VAL A 8 -6.06 0.23 -3.12
C VAL A 8 -5.47 -0.02 -1.74
N ARG A 9 -5.99 0.62 -0.69
CA ARG A 9 -5.71 0.22 0.70
C ARG A 9 -6.54 -1.01 1.04
N HIS A 10 -5.94 -2.00 1.70
CA HIS A 10 -6.65 -3.21 2.13
C HIS A 10 -7.91 -2.93 2.98
N ALA A 11 -8.83 -3.88 2.99
CA ALA A 11 -10.00 -3.86 3.87
C ALA A 11 -9.62 -4.05 5.35
N GLN A 12 -10.55 -3.78 6.26
CA GLN A 12 -10.30 -3.86 7.70
C GLN A 12 -9.79 -5.25 8.08
N GLY A 13 -8.58 -5.29 8.64
CA GLY A 13 -8.01 -6.48 9.27
C GLY A 13 -8.21 -6.47 10.78
N LEU A 14 -8.02 -7.62 11.43
CA LEU A 14 -8.14 -7.73 12.88
C LEU A 14 -7.28 -6.71 13.65
N HIS A 15 -6.10 -6.38 13.12
CA HIS A 15 -5.21 -5.37 13.70
C HIS A 15 -5.76 -3.93 13.66
N ASN A 16 -6.66 -3.60 12.73
CA ASN A 16 -7.24 -2.26 12.67
C ASN A 16 -8.12 -2.01 13.90
N VAL A 17 -8.90 -3.02 14.31
CA VAL A 17 -9.96 -2.93 15.33
C VAL A 17 -9.49 -2.29 16.63
N CYS A 18 -8.29 -2.64 17.10
CA CYS A 18 -7.68 -2.01 18.27
C CYS A 18 -6.16 -2.23 18.30
N THR A 19 -5.45 -1.31 18.97
CA THR A 19 -3.99 -1.37 19.13
C THR A 19 -3.50 -2.69 19.75
N ALA A 20 -4.29 -3.30 20.64
CA ALA A 20 -3.93 -4.56 21.28
C ALA A 20 -3.79 -5.72 20.27
N ASN A 21 -4.47 -5.63 19.12
CA ASN A 21 -4.40 -6.65 18.07
C ASN A 21 -3.15 -6.53 17.18
N HIS A 22 -2.32 -5.50 17.37
CA HIS A 22 -1.07 -5.33 16.63
C HIS A 22 -0.06 -6.48 16.86
N VAL A 23 -0.23 -7.24 17.95
CA VAL A 23 0.57 -8.44 18.25
C VAL A 23 0.18 -9.66 17.41
N ILE A 24 -0.95 -9.62 16.71
CA ILE A 24 -1.40 -10.69 15.82
C ILE A 24 -0.55 -10.62 14.55
N GLN A 25 0.31 -11.61 14.34
CA GLN A 25 1.09 -11.71 13.10
C GLN A 25 0.18 -11.99 11.90
N ASP A 26 0.46 -11.31 10.78
CA ASP A 26 -0.23 -11.47 9.49
C ASP A 26 -1.76 -11.66 9.60
N PRO A 27 -2.47 -10.69 10.20
CA PRO A 27 -3.87 -10.82 10.58
C PRO A 27 -4.78 -10.93 9.36
N LEU A 28 -5.83 -11.74 9.52
CA LEU A 28 -6.94 -11.85 8.57
C LEU A 28 -7.84 -10.61 8.55
N LEU A 29 -8.72 -10.57 7.56
CA LEU A 29 -9.84 -9.63 7.50
C LEU A 29 -10.84 -9.89 8.63
N THR A 30 -11.56 -8.85 9.03
CA THR A 30 -12.75 -8.97 9.89
C THR A 30 -14.00 -9.23 9.04
N ASP A 31 -15.12 -9.54 9.67
CA ASP A 31 -16.43 -9.60 8.98
C ASP A 31 -16.74 -8.28 8.26
N LEU A 32 -16.47 -7.14 8.91
CA LEU A 32 -16.59 -5.82 8.29
C LEU A 32 -15.61 -5.64 7.13
N GLY A 33 -14.39 -6.17 7.23
CA GLY A 33 -13.43 -6.20 6.12
C GLY A 33 -13.98 -6.91 4.89
N HIS A 34 -14.63 -8.05 5.06
CA HIS A 34 -15.30 -8.77 3.97
C HIS A 34 -16.46 -7.96 3.36
N GLU A 35 -17.24 -7.26 4.19
CA GLU A 35 -18.28 -6.33 3.70
C GLU A 35 -17.69 -5.19 2.89
N GLN A 36 -16.59 -4.58 3.37
CA GLN A 36 -15.86 -3.54 2.62
C GLN A 36 -15.35 -4.07 1.28
N CYS A 37 -14.81 -5.30 1.24
CA CYS A 37 -14.39 -5.95 0.00
C CYS A 37 -15.53 -6.06 -1.01
N LYS A 38 -16.73 -6.47 -0.53
CA LYS A 38 -17.94 -6.54 -1.35
C LYS A 38 -18.36 -5.16 -1.86
N THR A 39 -18.34 -4.13 -1.01
CA THR A 39 -18.65 -2.76 -1.42
C THR A 39 -17.68 -2.28 -2.50
N LEU A 40 -16.37 -2.50 -2.35
CA LEU A 40 -15.41 -2.13 -3.39
C LEU A 40 -15.66 -2.89 -4.70
N ARG A 41 -15.96 -4.19 -4.63
CA ARG A 41 -16.31 -4.99 -5.82
C ARG A 41 -17.50 -4.41 -6.59
N GLU A 42 -18.56 -4.02 -5.89
CA GLU A 42 -19.77 -3.48 -6.49
C GLU A 42 -19.56 -2.08 -7.09
N ASN A 43 -18.68 -1.27 -6.50
CA ASN A 43 -18.49 0.12 -6.88
C ASN A 43 -17.30 0.38 -7.81
N PHE A 44 -16.35 -0.55 -7.93
CA PHE A 44 -15.20 -0.38 -8.80
C PHE A 44 -15.61 -0.52 -10.29
N PRO A 45 -15.57 0.54 -11.10
CA PRO A 45 -16.23 0.54 -12.41
C PRO A 45 -15.37 -0.05 -13.53
N ARG A 46 -14.13 -0.48 -13.24
CA ARG A 46 -13.12 -0.79 -14.27
C ARG A 46 -12.68 -2.24 -14.32
N HIS A 47 -13.40 -3.16 -13.66
CA HIS A 47 -13.05 -4.60 -13.63
C HIS A 47 -12.70 -5.15 -15.01
N ALA A 48 -13.50 -4.84 -16.03
CA ALA A 48 -13.31 -5.34 -17.40
C ALA A 48 -11.99 -4.89 -18.06
N ASN A 49 -11.38 -3.80 -17.57
CA ASN A 49 -10.17 -3.22 -18.13
C ASN A 49 -8.90 -3.73 -17.44
N ILE A 50 -9.01 -4.34 -16.25
CA ILE A 50 -7.85 -4.72 -15.44
C ILE A 50 -7.13 -5.90 -16.08
N ASP A 51 -5.85 -5.72 -16.38
CA ASP A 51 -5.01 -6.72 -17.03
C ASP A 51 -4.10 -7.46 -16.05
N LEU A 52 -3.88 -6.88 -14.87
CA LEU A 52 -3.11 -7.47 -13.78
C LEU A 52 -3.62 -6.98 -12.43
N VAL A 53 -3.66 -7.90 -11.46
CA VAL A 53 -3.85 -7.58 -10.05
C VAL A 53 -2.56 -7.94 -9.32
N THR A 54 -2.04 -6.99 -8.55
CA THR A 54 -0.91 -7.21 -7.64
C THR A 54 -1.37 -6.95 -6.22
N ALA A 55 -0.76 -7.65 -5.28
CA ALA A 55 -1.01 -7.43 -3.86
C ALA A 55 0.27 -7.60 -3.05
N SER A 56 0.36 -6.92 -1.91
CA SER A 56 1.32 -7.31 -0.90
C SER A 56 1.11 -8.78 -0.51
N PRO A 57 2.15 -9.55 -0.13
CA PRO A 57 1.98 -10.95 0.27
C PRO A 57 1.43 -11.12 1.70
N LEU A 58 0.83 -10.08 2.30
CA LEU A 58 0.13 -10.20 3.58
C LEU A 58 -1.30 -10.71 3.36
N ARG A 59 -1.82 -11.53 4.28
CA ARG A 59 -3.11 -12.21 4.11
C ARG A 59 -4.26 -11.23 3.89
N ARG A 60 -4.32 -10.14 4.67
CA ARG A 60 -5.34 -9.08 4.51
C ARG A 60 -5.34 -8.46 3.11
N THR A 61 -4.18 -8.28 2.47
CA THR A 61 -4.11 -7.69 1.13
C THR A 61 -4.45 -8.71 0.05
N LEU A 62 -4.02 -9.97 0.22
CA LEU A 62 -4.37 -11.07 -0.67
C LEU A 62 -5.89 -11.34 -0.68
N TYR A 63 -6.53 -11.45 0.49
CA TYR A 63 -7.98 -11.61 0.59
C TYR A 63 -8.74 -10.39 0.06
N THR A 64 -8.29 -9.16 0.37
CA THR A 64 -8.89 -7.96 -0.22
C THR A 64 -8.84 -8.01 -1.74
N ALA A 65 -7.69 -8.38 -2.32
CA ALA A 65 -7.54 -8.48 -3.76
C ALA A 65 -8.45 -9.56 -4.38
N LEU A 66 -8.47 -10.76 -3.80
CA LEU A 66 -9.29 -11.88 -4.27
C LEU A 66 -10.79 -11.54 -4.24
N GLU A 67 -11.27 -10.91 -3.16
CA GLU A 67 -12.69 -10.65 -2.97
C GLU A 67 -13.18 -9.40 -3.70
N SER A 68 -12.43 -8.30 -3.65
CA SER A 68 -12.83 -7.06 -4.29
C SER A 68 -12.74 -7.12 -5.81
N PHE A 69 -11.81 -7.91 -6.34
CA PHE A 69 -11.58 -8.02 -7.79
C PHE A 69 -11.98 -9.38 -8.35
N ALA A 70 -12.83 -10.14 -7.63
CA ALA A 70 -13.43 -11.38 -8.11
C ALA A 70 -13.94 -11.31 -9.58
N PRO A 71 -14.62 -10.24 -10.03
CA PRO A 71 -15.07 -10.13 -11.43
C PRO A 71 -13.94 -10.18 -12.47
N VAL A 72 -12.73 -9.72 -12.11
CA VAL A 72 -11.54 -9.81 -12.98
C VAL A 72 -11.18 -11.28 -13.21
N PHE A 73 -11.08 -12.07 -12.14
CA PHE A 73 -10.71 -13.49 -12.21
C PHE A 73 -11.83 -14.36 -12.81
N GLU A 74 -13.10 -14.00 -12.59
CA GLU A 74 -14.24 -14.65 -13.24
C GLU A 74 -14.20 -14.47 -14.78
N SER A 75 -13.82 -13.27 -15.24
CA SER A 75 -13.69 -12.98 -16.68
C SER A 75 -12.38 -13.47 -17.30
N LYS A 76 -11.33 -13.62 -16.49
CA LYS A 76 -9.99 -14.09 -16.90
C LYS A 76 -9.51 -15.20 -15.94
N PRO A 77 -10.02 -16.45 -16.07
CA PRO A 77 -9.76 -17.52 -15.09
C PRO A 77 -8.28 -17.91 -14.91
N ASP A 78 -7.45 -17.65 -15.93
CA ASP A 78 -6.01 -17.93 -15.88
C ASP A 78 -5.20 -16.80 -15.20
N LEU A 79 -5.81 -15.63 -14.99
CA LEU A 79 -5.16 -14.50 -14.33
C LEU A 79 -5.01 -14.79 -12.84
N LYS A 80 -3.78 -14.65 -12.33
CA LYS A 80 -3.47 -14.77 -10.90
C LYS A 80 -3.04 -13.43 -10.35
N ILE A 81 -3.25 -13.23 -9.06
CA ILE A 81 -2.64 -12.13 -8.32
C ILE A 81 -1.14 -12.36 -8.29
N ILE A 82 -0.31 -11.37 -8.64
CA ILE A 82 1.12 -11.43 -8.34
C ILE A 82 1.34 -10.87 -6.94
N ALA A 83 1.82 -11.72 -6.02
CA ALA A 83 2.22 -11.29 -4.69
C ALA A 83 3.58 -10.58 -4.76
N LEU A 84 3.61 -9.29 -4.48
CA LEU A 84 4.79 -8.43 -4.64
C LEU A 84 5.32 -7.97 -3.26
N PRO A 85 6.42 -8.54 -2.74
CA PRO A 85 6.91 -8.21 -1.40
C PRO A 85 7.25 -6.73 -1.18
N ASP A 86 7.72 -6.04 -2.23
CA ASP A 86 8.15 -4.65 -2.12
C ASP A 86 7.01 -3.69 -1.72
N ILE A 87 5.75 -4.11 -1.82
CA ILE A 87 4.57 -3.28 -1.48
C ILE A 87 3.92 -3.64 -0.13
N GLN A 88 4.65 -4.28 0.79
CA GLN A 88 4.19 -4.51 2.17
C GLN A 88 4.21 -3.27 3.06
N GLU A 89 3.50 -3.31 4.20
CA GLU A 89 3.40 -2.18 5.14
C GLU A 89 4.76 -1.77 5.74
N THR A 90 4.78 -0.55 6.27
CA THR A 90 5.98 0.19 6.66
C THR A 90 6.66 -0.34 7.91
N SER A 91 5.94 -0.89 8.89
CA SER A 91 6.49 -1.15 10.24
C SER A 91 7.02 -2.57 10.45
N ASP A 92 7.72 -2.77 11.57
CA ASP A 92 8.20 -4.06 12.08
C ASP A 92 7.27 -4.69 13.13
N VAL A 93 6.12 -4.06 13.39
CA VAL A 93 5.11 -4.57 14.33
C VAL A 93 4.63 -5.95 13.83
N PRO A 94 4.28 -6.91 14.72
CA PRO A 94 3.89 -8.25 14.29
C PRO A 94 2.79 -8.28 13.22
N CYS A 95 1.78 -7.42 13.32
CA CYS A 95 0.73 -7.32 12.31
C CYS A 95 1.22 -6.92 10.90
N ASP A 96 2.37 -6.28 10.77
CA ASP A 96 2.98 -5.90 9.49
C ASP A 96 4.06 -6.88 9.03
N THR A 97 4.29 -7.95 9.80
CA THR A 97 5.18 -9.05 9.47
C THR A 97 4.38 -10.19 8.85
N GLY A 98 4.70 -10.53 7.60
CA GLY A 98 3.99 -11.56 6.85
C GLY A 98 4.34 -12.99 7.27
N SER A 99 3.52 -13.94 6.81
CA SER A 99 3.72 -15.37 7.00
C SER A 99 4.90 -15.92 6.18
N GLU A 100 5.42 -17.08 6.58
CA GLU A 100 6.45 -17.78 5.81
C GLU A 100 5.95 -18.19 4.41
N PRO A 101 6.83 -18.22 3.39
CA PRO A 101 6.45 -18.60 2.02
C PRO A 101 5.72 -19.95 1.95
N SER A 102 6.13 -20.94 2.74
CA SER A 102 5.47 -22.25 2.75
C SER A 102 4.04 -22.21 3.29
N ALA A 103 3.78 -21.36 4.30
CA ALA A 103 2.44 -21.17 4.85
C ALA A 103 1.53 -20.48 3.82
N LEU A 104 2.03 -19.45 3.15
CA LEU A 104 1.29 -18.78 2.07
C LEU A 104 1.01 -19.70 0.88
N LYS A 105 1.96 -20.56 0.50
CA LYS A 105 1.76 -21.57 -0.57
C LYS A 105 0.68 -22.59 -0.21
N GLU A 106 0.61 -22.99 1.05
CA GLU A 106 -0.42 -23.93 1.52
C GLU A 106 -1.80 -23.27 1.61
N GLU A 107 -1.88 -22.00 2.00
CA GLU A 107 -3.14 -21.25 2.08
C GLU A 107 -3.68 -20.83 0.70
N PHE A 108 -2.80 -20.30 -0.15
CA PHE A 108 -3.13 -19.78 -1.48
C PHE A 108 -2.66 -20.72 -2.59
N LYS A 109 -3.15 -21.97 -2.57
CA LYS A 109 -2.79 -23.01 -3.56
C LYS A 109 -3.14 -22.62 -5.00
N THR A 110 -4.11 -21.73 -5.17
CA THR A 110 -4.62 -21.25 -6.46
C THR A 110 -4.93 -19.76 -6.39
N GLY A 111 -4.95 -19.08 -7.54
CA GLY A 111 -5.35 -17.67 -7.64
C GLY A 111 -4.26 -16.66 -7.26
N VAL A 112 -3.19 -17.08 -6.59
CA VAL A 112 -2.03 -16.23 -6.26
C VAL A 112 -0.76 -16.86 -6.81
N ASP A 113 0.03 -16.05 -7.50
CA ASP A 113 1.41 -16.31 -7.88
C ASP A 113 2.33 -15.79 -6.77
N LEU A 114 3.09 -16.70 -6.17
CA LEU A 114 3.99 -16.47 -5.04
C LEU A 114 5.47 -16.58 -5.46
N ASP A 115 5.79 -16.56 -6.76
CA ASP A 115 7.17 -16.76 -7.24
C ASP A 115 8.14 -15.67 -6.75
N LEU A 116 7.66 -14.46 -6.47
CA LEU A 116 8.46 -13.37 -5.91
C LEU A 116 8.57 -13.43 -4.37
N VAL A 117 7.86 -14.34 -3.71
CA VAL A 117 7.81 -14.47 -2.25
C VAL A 117 8.87 -15.48 -1.79
N GLU A 118 10.11 -15.00 -1.74
CA GLU A 118 11.29 -15.78 -1.37
C GLU A 118 11.48 -15.90 0.15
N GLU A 119 12.34 -16.82 0.59
CA GLU A 119 12.74 -16.94 2.00
C GLU A 119 13.26 -15.60 2.53
N GLY A 120 12.76 -15.15 3.68
CA GLY A 120 13.17 -13.89 4.31
C GLY A 120 12.49 -12.61 3.77
N TRP A 121 11.52 -12.72 2.86
CA TRP A 121 10.71 -11.58 2.38
C TRP A 121 10.02 -10.80 3.53
N ASN A 122 9.70 -11.51 4.61
CA ASN A 122 9.03 -11.00 5.80
C ASN A 122 10.00 -10.50 6.89
N ASN A 123 11.33 -10.51 6.66
CA ASN A 123 12.31 -10.04 7.65
C ASN A 123 12.32 -8.52 7.78
N LYS A 124 11.67 -8.00 8.83
CA LYS A 124 11.61 -6.55 9.12
C LYS A 124 12.78 -6.01 9.95
N LEU A 125 13.70 -6.87 10.39
CA LEU A 125 14.78 -6.48 11.32
C LEU A 125 16.10 -6.18 10.60
N SER A 126 16.27 -6.70 9.38
CA SER A 126 17.48 -6.48 8.58
C SER A 126 17.19 -6.55 7.08
N GLY A 127 18.10 -6.00 6.28
CA GLY A 127 18.01 -6.09 4.83
C GLY A 127 16.97 -5.15 4.22
N ARG A 128 16.35 -5.59 3.13
CA ARG A 128 15.51 -4.76 2.24
C ARG A 128 14.23 -4.23 2.88
N TYR A 129 13.72 -4.95 3.87
CA TYR A 129 12.36 -4.79 4.37
C TYR A 129 12.29 -4.08 5.72
N VAL A 130 13.42 -3.56 6.23
CA VAL A 130 13.48 -2.78 7.47
C VAL A 130 12.60 -1.53 7.41
N PRO A 131 12.00 -1.12 8.54
CA PRO A 131 11.04 -0.02 8.61
C PRO A 131 11.72 1.36 8.63
N THR A 132 12.68 1.61 7.73
CA THR A 132 13.39 2.90 7.65
C THR A 132 12.92 3.71 6.45
N ASN A 133 12.88 5.03 6.57
CA ASN A 133 12.53 5.93 5.46
C ASN A 133 13.33 5.63 4.18
N LYS A 134 14.63 5.32 4.31
CA LYS A 134 15.46 4.94 3.18
C LYS A 134 14.97 3.66 2.51
N ALA A 135 14.81 2.57 3.27
CA ALA A 135 14.36 1.28 2.71
C ALA A 135 12.94 1.38 2.10
N LEU A 136 12.04 2.14 2.73
CA LEU A 136 10.68 2.36 2.22
C LEU A 136 10.67 3.12 0.90
N LYS A 137 11.47 4.19 0.76
CA LYS A 137 11.63 4.92 -0.50
C LYS A 137 12.25 4.04 -1.59
N GLU A 138 13.28 3.26 -1.26
CA GLU A 138 13.94 2.35 -2.19
C GLU A 138 12.98 1.27 -2.71
N ARG A 139 12.18 0.67 -1.82
CA ARG A 139 11.14 -0.31 -2.17
C ARG A 139 10.02 0.30 -2.99
N ALA A 140 9.51 1.46 -2.58
CA ALA A 140 8.48 2.19 -3.33
C ALA A 140 8.94 2.50 -4.76
N ARG A 141 10.17 3.00 -4.92
CA ARG A 141 10.77 3.24 -6.24
C ARG A 141 10.95 1.95 -7.05
N ALA A 142 11.42 0.88 -6.43
CA ALA A 142 11.56 -0.42 -7.10
C ALA A 142 10.20 -0.95 -7.60
N ALA A 143 9.16 -0.86 -6.78
CA ALA A 143 7.79 -1.22 -7.15
C ALA A 143 7.26 -0.34 -8.30
N ARG A 144 7.45 0.99 -8.24
CA ARG A 144 7.07 1.90 -9.33
C ARG A 144 7.75 1.54 -10.64
N ARG A 145 9.06 1.29 -10.63
CA ARG A 145 9.82 0.89 -11.83
C ARG A 145 9.38 -0.47 -12.37
N TRP A 146 9.14 -1.44 -11.48
CA TRP A 146 8.63 -2.75 -11.86
C TRP A 146 7.26 -2.65 -12.54
N LEU A 147 6.34 -1.87 -11.95
CA LEU A 147 5.02 -1.60 -12.51
C LEU A 147 5.08 -0.82 -13.82
N LYS A 148 5.94 0.22 -13.94
CA LYS A 148 6.11 1.00 -15.18
C LYS A 148 6.57 0.15 -16.36
N ALA A 149 7.36 -0.89 -16.10
CA ALA A 149 7.92 -1.79 -17.10
C ALA A 149 6.96 -2.91 -17.55
N ARG A 150 5.79 -3.04 -16.89
CA ARG A 150 4.79 -4.04 -17.21
C ARG A 150 4.15 -3.82 -18.59
N PRO A 151 3.86 -4.88 -19.36
CA PRO A 151 3.14 -4.76 -20.63
C PRO A 151 1.63 -4.49 -20.47
N GLU A 152 1.06 -4.74 -19.28
CA GLU A 152 -0.35 -4.53 -18.96
C GLU A 152 -0.76 -3.05 -19.05
N LYS A 153 -2.02 -2.76 -19.41
CA LYS A 153 -2.49 -1.37 -19.58
C LYS A 153 -3.04 -0.78 -18.30
N GLU A 154 -3.79 -1.58 -17.54
CA GLU A 154 -4.36 -1.17 -16.26
C GLU A 154 -4.08 -2.23 -15.20
N ILE A 155 -3.49 -1.78 -14.09
CA ILE A 155 -3.02 -2.65 -13.02
C ILE A 155 -3.68 -2.22 -11.72
N VAL A 156 -4.25 -3.17 -10.99
CA VAL A 156 -4.64 -2.97 -9.59
C VAL A 156 -3.47 -3.31 -8.68
N MET A 157 -3.21 -2.47 -7.69
CA MET A 157 -2.23 -2.71 -6.64
C MET A 157 -2.88 -2.60 -5.27
N VAL A 158 -3.11 -3.72 -4.61
CA VAL A 158 -3.66 -3.80 -3.25
C VAL A 158 -2.54 -3.82 -2.21
N THR A 159 -2.47 -2.79 -1.38
CA THR A 159 -1.38 -2.55 -0.44
C THR A 159 -1.92 -1.91 0.85
N HIS A 160 -1.10 -1.14 1.55
CA HIS A 160 -1.35 -0.65 2.89
C HIS A 160 -1.29 0.87 2.97
N GLY A 161 -1.95 1.45 3.97
CA GLY A 161 -2.13 2.89 4.07
C GLY A 161 -0.83 3.66 4.24
N GLY A 162 0.08 3.19 5.09
CA GLY A 162 1.37 3.84 5.30
C GLY A 162 2.25 3.76 4.05
N PHE A 163 2.36 2.56 3.48
CA PHE A 163 3.17 2.33 2.28
C PHE A 163 2.71 3.16 1.06
N LEU A 164 1.40 3.40 0.93
CA LEU A 164 0.85 4.17 -0.20
C LEU A 164 1.44 5.57 -0.33
N HIS A 165 1.74 6.26 0.77
CA HIS A 165 2.36 7.59 0.71
C HIS A 165 3.78 7.57 0.12
N TYR A 166 4.57 6.54 0.44
CA TYR A 166 5.88 6.35 -0.19
C TYR A 166 5.74 5.96 -1.66
N PHE A 167 4.78 5.09 -1.98
CA PHE A 167 4.56 4.60 -3.34
C PHE A 167 4.04 5.68 -4.28
N THR A 168 3.02 6.43 -3.89
CA THR A 168 2.40 7.45 -4.76
C THR A 168 3.14 8.78 -4.74
N GLU A 169 4.03 9.00 -3.76
CA GLU A 169 4.62 10.31 -3.46
C GLU A 169 3.55 11.38 -3.15
N ASP A 170 2.33 10.96 -2.81
CA ASP A 170 1.24 11.84 -2.37
C ASP A 170 1.24 11.96 -0.86
N TRP A 171 1.64 13.12 -0.36
CA TRP A 171 1.67 13.42 1.08
C TRP A 171 0.55 14.35 1.53
N GLU A 172 -0.36 14.74 0.61
CA GLU A 172 -1.60 15.41 1.01
C GLU A 172 -2.36 14.56 2.03
N ASP A 173 -2.77 15.21 3.12
CA ASP A 173 -3.57 14.59 4.18
C ASP A 173 -2.93 13.33 4.82
N SER A 174 -1.61 13.13 4.67
CA SER A 174 -0.90 11.93 5.14
C SER A 174 -1.04 11.66 6.65
N SER A 175 -1.27 12.71 7.45
CA SER A 175 -1.53 12.62 8.89
C SER A 175 -2.99 12.94 9.27
N GLN A 176 -3.92 12.94 8.30
CA GLN A 176 -5.34 13.22 8.56
C GLN A 176 -5.94 12.21 9.54
N TYR A 177 -5.50 10.95 9.46
CA TYR A 177 -5.81 9.90 10.41
C TYR A 177 -4.52 9.39 11.05
N GLN A 178 -4.63 8.49 12.02
CA GLN A 178 -3.46 7.86 12.62
C GLN A 178 -2.77 6.96 11.59
N GLY A 179 -1.66 7.47 11.04
CA GLY A 179 -0.74 6.73 10.18
C GLY A 179 -1.05 6.66 8.69
N THR A 180 -2.12 7.30 8.21
CA THR A 180 -2.39 7.39 6.77
C THR A 180 -3.54 8.35 6.47
N GLY A 181 -3.56 8.92 5.27
CA GLY A 181 -4.70 9.66 4.70
C GLY A 181 -5.66 8.79 3.88
N TRP A 182 -5.56 7.46 3.97
CA TRP A 182 -6.35 6.52 3.16
C TRP A 182 -7.36 5.76 4.03
N SER A 183 -8.61 5.63 3.59
CA SER A 183 -9.60 4.76 4.25
C SER A 183 -9.45 3.30 3.81
N ASN A 184 -9.89 2.33 4.62
CA ASN A 184 -9.92 0.93 4.19
C ASN A 184 -10.74 0.77 2.89
N THR A 185 -10.23 -0.02 1.93
CA THR A 185 -10.80 -0.19 0.57
C THR A 185 -10.94 1.08 -0.28
N GLU A 186 -10.38 2.22 0.16
CA GLU A 186 -10.24 3.37 -0.71
C GLU A 186 -9.33 3.01 -1.89
N TYR A 187 -9.76 3.39 -3.10
CA TYR A 187 -8.93 3.30 -4.28
C TYR A 187 -8.71 4.67 -4.91
N ARG A 188 -7.48 4.92 -5.35
CA ARG A 188 -7.10 6.10 -6.14
C ARG A 188 -6.40 5.65 -7.41
N THR A 189 -6.57 6.42 -8.48
CA THR A 189 -6.03 6.10 -9.81
C THR A 189 -4.88 7.03 -10.15
N PHE A 190 -3.79 6.47 -10.66
CA PHE A 190 -2.57 7.19 -11.00
C PHE A 190 -2.10 6.86 -12.42
N SER A 191 -1.46 7.85 -13.04
CA SER A 191 -0.63 7.69 -14.23
C SER A 191 0.83 7.92 -13.86
N PHE A 192 1.76 7.32 -14.59
CA PHE A 192 3.17 7.69 -14.48
C PHE A 192 3.39 9.08 -15.06
N SER A 193 4.15 9.92 -14.35
CA SER A 193 4.56 11.23 -14.84
C SER A 193 5.39 11.09 -16.11
N GLU A 194 5.20 12.02 -17.04
CA GLU A 194 6.04 12.15 -18.24
C GLU A 194 7.40 12.78 -17.89
N GLU A 195 7.49 13.49 -16.77
CA GLU A 195 8.74 14.07 -16.27
C GLU A 195 9.66 12.98 -15.69
N ILE A 196 10.96 13.12 -15.96
CA ILE A 196 11.99 12.26 -15.39
C ILE A 196 12.52 12.93 -14.13
N HIS A 197 12.25 12.32 -12.98
CA HIS A 197 12.80 12.75 -11.71
C HIS A 197 14.00 11.89 -11.34
N THR A 198 15.13 12.53 -11.04
CA THR A 198 16.39 11.86 -10.65
C THR A 198 16.77 12.15 -9.20
N ASP A 199 15.85 12.67 -8.40
CA ASP A 199 15.96 12.89 -6.96
C ASP A 199 14.74 12.29 -6.25
N ASP A 200 14.81 12.06 -4.93
CA ASP A 200 13.64 11.76 -4.12
C ASP A 200 13.01 13.04 -3.51
N LEU A 201 11.95 12.90 -2.71
CA LEU A 201 11.28 14.06 -2.07
C LEU A 201 12.14 14.77 -1.00
N GLU A 202 13.28 14.21 -0.61
CA GLU A 202 14.25 14.87 0.26
C GLU A 202 15.37 15.55 -0.54
N GLY A 203 15.39 15.37 -1.86
CA GLY A 203 16.40 15.91 -2.77
C GLY A 203 17.65 15.05 -2.88
N TYR A 204 17.63 13.81 -2.38
CA TYR A 204 18.75 12.89 -2.56
C TYR A 204 18.77 12.35 -3.99
N PRO A 205 19.94 12.32 -4.66
CA PRO A 205 20.02 11.85 -6.04
C PRO A 205 19.72 10.34 -6.14
N LEU A 206 19.08 9.95 -7.25
CA LEU A 206 18.69 8.60 -7.59
C LEU A 206 19.40 8.13 -8.86
N ASP A 207 19.71 6.84 -8.93
CA ASP A 207 20.27 6.22 -10.13
C ASP A 207 19.18 5.96 -11.19
N GLY A 208 18.91 7.00 -12.00
CA GLY A 208 17.92 7.02 -13.07
C GLY A 208 16.51 7.44 -12.62
N ASP A 209 15.53 7.31 -13.52
CA ASP A 209 14.15 7.74 -13.31
C ASP A 209 13.54 7.16 -12.01
N ASN A 210 12.91 8.01 -11.21
CA ASN A 210 12.14 7.68 -10.02
C ASN A 210 10.79 7.00 -10.35
N ALA A 211 10.34 7.11 -11.61
CA ALA A 211 9.06 6.63 -12.09
C ALA A 211 7.89 7.20 -11.29
N SER A 212 7.94 8.49 -10.95
CA SER A 212 6.91 9.19 -10.16
C SER A 212 5.51 9.06 -10.77
N LEU A 213 4.52 9.18 -9.90
CA LEU A 213 3.10 9.02 -10.22
C LEU A 213 2.36 10.34 -10.03
N GLU A 214 1.30 10.53 -10.81
CA GLU A 214 0.38 11.64 -10.69
C GLU A 214 -1.05 11.09 -10.54
N GLU A 215 -1.73 11.52 -9.48
CA GLU A 215 -3.14 11.14 -9.27
C GLU A 215 -4.02 11.75 -10.36
N THR A 216 -4.86 10.94 -11.00
CA THR A 216 -5.74 11.45 -12.06
C THR A 216 -6.79 12.41 -11.52
N ILE A 217 -7.20 13.38 -12.34
CA ILE A 217 -8.21 14.39 -11.96
C ILE A 217 -9.50 13.72 -11.48
N ASP A 218 -9.99 12.71 -12.20
CA ASP A 218 -11.22 12.00 -11.82
C ASP A 218 -11.07 11.28 -10.47
N SER A 219 -9.87 10.76 -10.16
CA SER A 219 -9.59 10.16 -8.85
C SER A 219 -9.65 11.21 -7.74
N ARG A 220 -9.00 12.35 -7.95
CA ARG A 220 -9.01 13.48 -7.01
C ARG A 220 -10.42 13.97 -6.73
N GLN A 221 -11.24 14.12 -7.78
CA GLN A 221 -12.64 14.52 -7.66
C GLN A 221 -13.46 13.53 -6.84
N ARG A 222 -13.28 12.21 -7.04
CA ARG A 222 -13.97 11.17 -6.26
C ARG A 222 -13.69 11.27 -4.76
N ARG A 223 -12.49 11.68 -4.36
CA ARG A 223 -12.12 11.89 -2.95
C ARG A 223 -12.29 13.33 -2.46
N GLY A 224 -13.03 14.17 -3.20
CA GLY A 224 -13.40 15.52 -2.79
C GLY A 224 -12.30 16.58 -2.96
N LYS A 225 -11.24 16.29 -3.73
CA LYS A 225 -10.19 17.27 -4.06
C LYS A 225 -10.49 17.99 -5.37
N THR A 226 -10.04 19.25 -5.45
CA THR A 226 -10.14 20.08 -6.65
C THR A 226 -8.77 20.30 -7.28
N GLY A 227 -8.73 20.39 -8.61
CA GLY A 227 -7.51 20.65 -9.36
C GLY A 227 -6.54 19.46 -9.44
N ALA A 228 -5.36 19.75 -9.99
CA ALA A 228 -4.28 18.78 -10.12
C ALA A 228 -3.70 18.38 -8.76
N MET A 229 -2.91 17.31 -8.76
CA MET A 229 -2.06 16.94 -7.63
C MET A 229 -1.06 18.09 -7.34
N PRO A 230 -0.68 18.34 -6.07
CA PRO A 230 0.37 19.29 -5.75
C PRO A 230 1.64 18.97 -6.51
N SER A 231 2.33 20.03 -6.93
CA SER A 231 3.60 19.92 -7.64
C SER A 231 4.64 19.15 -6.82
N ARG A 232 5.69 18.66 -7.49
CA ARG A 232 6.77 17.94 -6.82
C ARG A 232 7.39 18.75 -5.66
N GLU A 233 7.61 20.06 -5.84
CA GLU A 233 8.15 20.93 -4.77
C GLU A 233 7.17 21.12 -3.60
N GLU A 234 5.87 21.17 -3.86
CA GLU A 234 4.85 21.16 -2.82
C GLU A 234 4.83 19.80 -2.09
N GLN A 235 4.96 18.68 -2.83
CA GLN A 235 5.08 17.34 -2.24
C GLN A 235 6.33 17.19 -1.38
N LYS A 236 7.47 17.80 -1.72
CA LYS A 236 8.66 17.87 -0.83
C LYS A 236 8.34 18.56 0.50
N THR A 237 7.52 19.61 0.45
CA THR A 237 7.09 20.33 1.66
C THR A 237 6.09 19.50 2.47
N LEU A 238 5.13 18.86 1.80
CA LEU A 238 4.13 17.98 2.43
C LEU A 238 4.77 16.74 3.04
N TYR A 239 5.77 16.14 2.38
CA TYR A 239 6.56 15.03 2.89
C TYR A 239 7.16 15.35 4.26
N LYS A 240 7.85 16.50 4.38
CA LYS A 240 8.46 16.92 5.65
C LYS A 240 7.42 17.12 6.76
N LYS A 241 6.25 17.68 6.42
CA LYS A 241 5.14 17.85 7.38
C LYS A 241 4.50 16.52 7.77
N GLY A 242 4.27 15.64 6.81
CA GLY A 242 3.62 14.35 7.01
C GLY A 242 4.49 13.38 7.83
N THR A 243 5.79 13.32 7.51
CA THR A 243 6.76 12.54 8.30
C THR A 243 6.85 13.05 9.74
N GLN A 244 6.93 14.36 9.96
CA GLN A 244 6.86 14.93 11.32
C GLN A 244 5.53 14.60 12.02
N GLY A 245 4.39 14.71 11.32
CA GLY A 245 3.10 14.35 11.88
C GLY A 245 2.99 12.87 12.24
N TRP A 246 3.66 11.99 11.50
CA TRP A 246 3.77 10.57 11.85
C TRP A 246 4.73 10.32 13.02
N ASP A 247 5.83 11.08 13.14
CA ASP A 247 6.72 11.05 14.30
C ASP A 247 5.97 11.47 15.57
N ASP A 248 5.16 12.52 15.49
CA ASP A 248 4.34 13.01 16.60
C ASP A 248 3.27 11.97 17.04
N GLN A 249 2.86 11.10 16.12
CA GLN A 249 1.98 9.95 16.38
C GLN A 249 2.75 8.69 16.81
N GLY A 250 4.09 8.73 16.82
CA GLY A 250 5.00 7.63 17.16
C GLY A 250 5.03 6.48 16.15
N LEU A 251 4.74 6.74 14.87
CA LEU A 251 4.56 5.71 13.85
C LEU A 251 5.80 5.39 13.03
N GLN A 252 6.81 6.25 13.01
CA GLN A 252 8.08 5.99 12.31
C GLN A 252 9.11 5.25 13.17
N MET A 253 8.82 5.10 14.45
CA MET A 253 9.67 4.39 15.40
C MET A 253 9.56 2.87 15.18
N SER A 254 10.69 2.16 15.28
CA SER A 254 10.69 0.70 15.40
C SER A 254 9.88 0.27 16.63
N THR A 255 9.45 -1.00 16.71
CA THR A 255 8.72 -1.49 17.89
C THR A 255 9.52 -1.23 19.18
N ALA A 256 10.84 -1.44 19.15
CA ALA A 256 11.72 -1.15 20.29
C ALA A 256 11.74 0.35 20.65
N ASP A 257 11.78 1.22 19.65
CA ASP A 257 11.77 2.68 19.86
C ASP A 257 10.41 3.15 20.41
N ARG A 258 9.29 2.59 19.93
CA ARG A 258 7.93 2.93 20.42
C ARG A 258 7.72 2.53 21.87
N GLU A 259 8.17 1.34 22.25
CA GLU A 259 8.10 0.85 23.63
C GLU A 259 8.93 1.75 24.58
N ALA A 260 10.09 2.22 24.13
CA ALA A 260 10.91 3.17 24.88
C ALA A 260 10.25 4.56 25.03
N ALA A 261 9.48 4.99 24.03
CA ALA A 261 8.86 6.33 23.97
C ALA A 261 7.46 6.44 24.63
N LYS A 262 6.82 5.32 25.03
CA LYS A 262 5.48 5.30 25.66
C LYS A 262 4.37 6.00 24.85
N VAL A 263 4.39 5.85 23.53
CA VAL A 263 3.40 6.46 22.62
C VAL A 263 2.01 5.85 22.89
N THR A 264 0.98 6.70 23.03
CA THR A 264 -0.41 6.26 23.23
C THR A 264 -1.02 5.70 21.94
N GLY A 265 -1.68 4.54 22.01
CA GLY A 265 -2.43 3.99 20.87
C GLY A 265 -3.70 4.77 20.59
N GLY A 266 -4.04 5.02 19.32
CA GLY A 266 -5.31 5.64 18.93
C GLY A 266 -6.45 4.63 18.79
N GLU A 267 -7.67 5.13 18.65
CA GLU A 267 -8.93 4.37 18.63
C GLU A 267 -9.49 4.29 17.19
N GLU A 268 -10.05 3.16 16.76
CA GLU A 268 -10.67 3.05 15.43
C GLU A 268 -12.15 3.50 15.44
N VAL A 269 -12.50 4.44 14.57
CA VAL A 269 -13.87 4.92 14.32
C VAL A 269 -14.16 4.83 12.82
N ASN A 270 -15.07 3.94 12.41
CA ASN A 270 -15.55 3.79 11.02
C ASN A 270 -14.47 3.46 9.97
N GLY A 271 -13.55 2.52 10.22
CA GLY A 271 -12.51 2.15 9.24
C GLY A 271 -11.30 3.09 9.24
N VAL A 272 -11.22 3.95 10.25
CA VAL A 272 -10.23 5.02 10.38
C VAL A 272 -9.73 5.04 11.82
N ARG A 273 -8.41 5.10 12.02
CA ARG A 273 -7.82 5.22 13.35
C ARG A 273 -7.62 6.70 13.70
N VAL A 274 -8.09 7.13 14.86
CA VAL A 274 -8.11 8.53 15.35
C VAL A 274 -7.28 8.69 16.61
#